data_AF-A0A948BGZ3-F1
#
_entry.id   AF-A0A948BGZ3-F1
#
_cell.length_a   1.000
_cell.length_b   1.000
_cell.length_c   1.000
_cell.angle_alpha   90.00
_cell.angle_beta   90.00
_cell.angle_gamma   90.00
#
_symmetry.space_group_name_H-M   'P 1'
#
loop_
_entity.id
_entity.type
_entity.pdbx_description
1 polymer ?
#
loop_
_entity_poly.entity_id
_entity_poly.type
_entity_poly.pdbx_seq_one_letter_code
_entity_poly.pdbx_strand_id
1 'polypeptide(L)'
;MEKIKPVVPAGFPLDGFFSTIKMMVSTFFRARVPIKPLSKDCCKHYDLIILAGPTWSYNPSGPVLSLIDRDGELLFGGKEIMPIISCRGYWRMHMWGLKKLLARCGAEITNHIVFSHPSSEPWRTLGVFLKIAGKNPERSGLIGKFYKRYGHSKAQMVEARRFGTMIGEVLMKEGSVSSLNFRTQIALP
;
A
#
# COMPACT_ATOMS: atom_id res chain seq x y z
N MET A 1 -3.37 -8.24 13.70
CA MET A 1 -2.78 -7.43 12.61
C MET A 1 -1.45 -6.86 13.10
N GLU A 2 -0.34 -7.24 12.48
CA GLU A 2 0.98 -6.67 12.78
C GLU A 2 1.13 -5.30 12.11
N LYS A 3 1.75 -4.34 12.81
CA LYS A 3 2.09 -3.02 12.24
C LYS A 3 3.61 -2.91 12.10
N ILE A 4 4.08 -2.80 10.85
CA ILE A 4 5.49 -2.54 10.56
C ILE A 4 5.86 -1.14 11.04
N LYS A 5 6.75 -1.05 12.04
CA LYS A 5 7.18 0.22 12.64
C LYS A 5 8.64 0.52 12.26
N PRO A 6 8.94 1.66 11.63
CA PRO A 6 10.31 2.14 11.49
C PRO A 6 11.00 2.27 12.85
N VAL A 7 12.31 2.03 12.89
CA VAL A 7 13.14 2.27 14.09
C VAL A 7 13.14 3.76 14.42
N VAL A 8 13.45 4.59 13.41
CA VAL A 8 13.29 6.04 13.46
C VAL A 8 11.93 6.39 12.87
N PRO A 9 10.99 6.96 13.65
CA PRO A 9 9.70 7.36 13.13
C PRO A 9 9.88 8.28 11.93
N ALA A 10 9.29 7.89 10.79
CA ALA A 10 9.22 8.79 9.66
C ALA A 10 8.25 9.91 10.03
N GLY A 11 8.76 11.13 10.19
CA GLY A 11 7.92 12.31 10.15
C GLY A 11 7.18 12.29 8.81
N PHE A 12 5.85 12.36 8.83
CA PHE A 12 5.10 12.63 7.61
C PHE A 12 5.66 13.95 7.04
N PRO A 13 5.86 14.09 5.71
CA PRO A 13 6.50 15.27 5.10
C PRO A 13 5.69 16.54 5.38
N LEU A 14 5.93 17.12 6.56
CA LEU A 14 5.41 18.38 7.06
C LEU A 14 6.56 19.33 7.42
N ASP A 15 7.79 18.81 7.48
CA ASP A 15 9.00 19.60 7.78
C ASP A 15 9.50 20.40 6.57
N GLY A 16 8.68 20.54 5.51
CA GLY A 16 8.91 21.41 4.36
C GLY A 16 9.20 20.69 3.03
N PHE A 17 9.32 21.49 1.97
CA PHE A 17 9.47 21.04 0.57
C PHE A 17 10.72 20.16 0.34
N PHE A 18 11.86 20.52 0.91
CA PHE A 18 13.11 19.76 0.75
C PHE A 18 13.07 18.37 1.38
N SER A 19 12.44 18.23 2.56
CA SER A 19 12.26 16.92 3.21
C SER A 19 11.45 15.97 2.33
N THR A 20 10.45 16.52 1.64
CA THR A 20 9.60 15.79 0.71
C THR A 20 10.38 15.32 -0.50
N ILE A 21 11.12 16.22 -1.14
CA ILE A 21 11.95 15.85 -2.30
C ILE A 21 12.94 14.77 -1.90
N LYS A 22 13.64 14.94 -0.77
CA LYS A 22 14.58 13.94 -0.26
C LYS A 22 13.90 12.57 -0.06
N MET A 23 12.70 12.56 0.51
CA MET A 23 11.91 11.34 0.68
C MET A 23 11.46 10.73 -0.66
N MET A 24 11.04 11.55 -1.63
CA MET A 24 10.65 11.09 -2.97
C MET A 24 11.83 10.46 -3.71
N VAL A 25 13.01 11.10 -3.66
CA VAL A 25 14.25 10.58 -4.25
C VAL A 25 14.68 9.28 -3.57
N SER A 26 14.70 9.26 -2.24
CA SER A 26 15.05 8.06 -1.46
C SER A 26 14.14 6.87 -1.79
N THR A 27 12.83 7.10 -1.87
CA THR A 27 11.87 6.03 -2.22
C THR A 27 11.91 5.66 -3.70
N PHE A 28 12.27 6.58 -4.59
CA PHE A 28 12.51 6.29 -6.01
C PHE A 28 13.68 5.31 -6.18
N PHE A 29 14.76 5.51 -5.42
CA PHE A 29 15.91 4.59 -5.36
C PHE A 29 15.67 3.38 -4.45
N ARG A 30 14.43 3.14 -4.00
CA ARG A 30 14.06 1.95 -3.21
C ARG A 30 14.89 1.80 -1.93
N ALA A 31 15.23 2.93 -1.29
CA ALA A 31 15.96 2.90 -0.04
C ALA A 31 15.19 2.14 1.04
N ARG A 32 15.89 1.31 1.79
CA ARG A 32 15.34 0.56 2.92
C ARG A 32 15.25 1.46 4.13
N VAL A 33 14.22 1.25 4.94
CA VAL A 33 14.03 1.95 6.21
C VAL A 33 14.01 0.89 7.30
N PRO A 34 15.02 0.88 8.20
CA PRO A 34 15.09 -0.10 9.28
C PRO A 34 13.79 -0.16 10.07
N ILE A 35 13.33 -1.38 10.36
CA ILE A 35 12.09 -1.64 11.09
C ILE A 35 12.38 -2.31 12.43
N LYS A 36 11.53 -2.02 13.42
CA LYS A 36 11.56 -2.71 14.72
C LYS A 36 11.33 -4.22 14.53
N PRO A 37 11.77 -5.05 15.49
CA PRO A 37 11.46 -6.48 15.48
C PRO A 37 9.95 -6.72 15.39
N LEU A 38 9.57 -7.79 14.70
CA LEU A 38 8.18 -8.19 14.58
C LEU A 38 7.72 -8.92 15.84
N SER A 39 6.41 -8.91 16.09
CA SER A 39 5.82 -9.79 17.09
C SER A 39 6.01 -11.27 16.70
N LYS A 40 6.14 -12.15 17.72
CA LYS A 40 6.23 -13.61 17.52
C LYS A 40 4.99 -14.18 16.81
N ASP A 41 3.86 -13.47 16.88
CA ASP A 41 2.63 -13.87 16.20
C ASP A 41 2.79 -13.94 14.69
N CYS A 42 3.69 -13.15 14.09
CA CYS A 42 3.94 -13.17 12.65
C CYS A 42 4.43 -14.52 12.12
N CYS A 43 5.03 -15.34 12.98
CA CYS A 43 5.54 -16.67 12.62
C CYS A 43 4.50 -17.78 12.81
N LYS A 44 3.28 -17.47 13.26
CA LYS A 44 2.20 -18.45 13.37
C LYS A 44 1.75 -18.93 11.98
N HIS A 45 1.02 -20.03 11.98
CA HIS A 45 0.34 -20.49 10.78
C HIS A 45 -0.83 -19.57 10.45
N TYR A 46 -0.98 -19.24 9.17
CA TYR A 46 -2.05 -18.41 8.63
C TYR A 46 -2.48 -19.01 7.30
N ASP A 47 -3.79 -19.13 7.09
CA ASP A 47 -4.36 -19.60 5.82
C ASP A 47 -4.08 -18.62 4.67
N LEU A 48 -3.96 -17.33 5.00
CA LEU A 48 -3.63 -16.26 4.07
C LEU A 48 -2.87 -15.14 4.78
N ILE A 49 -1.81 -14.64 4.15
CA ILE A 49 -1.09 -13.44 4.60
C ILE A 49 -1.47 -12.25 3.72
N ILE A 50 -1.99 -11.19 4.35
CA ILE A 50 -2.33 -9.95 3.67
C ILE A 50 -1.21 -8.92 3.88
N LEU A 51 -0.47 -8.61 2.81
CA LEU A 51 0.58 -7.60 2.84
C LEU A 51 0.04 -6.24 2.37
N ALA A 52 -0.35 -5.38 3.32
CA ALA A 52 -0.91 -4.07 3.03
C ALA A 52 0.15 -2.96 3.10
N GLY A 53 0.24 -2.12 2.07
CA GLY A 53 1.20 -1.03 2.05
C GLY A 53 0.92 0.07 1.02
N PRO A 54 1.43 1.30 1.26
CA PRO A 54 1.32 2.39 0.31
C PRO A 54 2.37 2.27 -0.81
N THR A 55 2.08 2.90 -1.94
CA THR A 55 3.08 3.17 -3.00
C THR A 55 3.85 4.46 -2.72
N TRP A 56 5.17 4.39 -2.78
CA TRP A 56 6.08 5.54 -2.70
C TRP A 56 6.99 5.57 -3.91
N SER A 57 6.96 6.66 -4.69
CA SER A 57 7.75 6.80 -5.92
C SER A 57 7.78 5.52 -6.74
N TYR A 58 6.59 4.98 -7.04
CA TYR A 58 6.36 3.76 -7.83
C TYR A 58 6.72 2.41 -7.17
N ASN A 59 7.24 2.41 -5.95
CA ASN A 59 7.75 1.23 -5.26
C ASN A 59 6.97 0.91 -3.98
N PRO A 60 7.12 -0.32 -3.43
CA PRO A 60 6.78 -0.59 -2.03
C PRO A 60 7.51 0.37 -1.10
N SER A 61 6.91 0.67 0.06
CA SER A 61 7.55 1.54 1.05
C SER A 61 8.86 0.94 1.57
N GLY A 62 9.81 1.80 1.95
CA GLY A 62 11.09 1.36 2.54
C GLY A 62 10.97 0.37 3.71
N PRO A 63 9.98 0.53 4.63
CA PRO A 63 9.70 -0.47 5.66
C PRO A 63 9.25 -1.83 5.12
N VAL A 64 8.42 -1.86 4.07
CA VAL A 64 8.01 -3.12 3.41
C VAL A 64 9.19 -3.78 2.71
N LEU A 65 10.07 -3.00 2.06
CA LEU A 65 11.29 -3.53 1.47
C LEU A 65 12.20 -4.16 2.54
N SER A 66 12.32 -3.50 3.70
CA SER A 66 13.15 -3.99 4.80
C SER A 66 12.56 -5.24 5.47
N LEU A 67 11.22 -5.33 5.55
CA LEU A 67 10.52 -6.53 5.99
C LEU A 67 10.84 -7.72 5.10
N ILE A 68 10.73 -7.53 3.77
CA ILE A 68 10.97 -8.61 2.82
C ILE A 68 12.44 -9.03 2.83
N ASP A 69 13.37 -8.06 2.84
CA ASP A 69 14.81 -8.36 2.82
C ASP A 69 15.26 -9.06 4.12
N ARG A 70 14.70 -8.71 5.28
CA ARG A 70 15.11 -9.28 6.58
C ARG A 70 14.36 -10.56 6.94
N ASP A 71 13.05 -10.58 6.75
CA ASP A 71 12.15 -11.60 7.31
C ASP A 71 11.36 -12.36 6.21
N GLY A 72 11.55 -12.02 4.94
CA GLY A 72 10.67 -12.46 3.86
C GLY A 72 10.63 -13.97 3.63
N GLU A 73 11.77 -14.65 3.67
CA GLU A 73 11.83 -16.12 3.52
C GLU A 73 11.09 -16.83 4.67
N LEU A 74 11.34 -16.40 5.91
CA LEU A 74 10.68 -16.95 7.09
C LEU A 74 9.16 -16.70 7.08
N LEU A 75 8.76 -15.49 6.68
CA LEU A 75 7.36 -15.09 6.74
C LEU A 75 6.54 -15.62 5.57
N PHE A 76 7.09 -15.65 4.36
CA PHE A 76 6.33 -15.84 3.13
C PHE A 76 6.68 -17.11 2.36
N GLY A 77 7.76 -17.82 2.70
CA GLY A 77 8.17 -19.02 1.98
C GLY A 77 7.11 -20.12 2.00
N GLY A 78 6.66 -20.52 0.81
CA GLY A 78 5.62 -21.52 0.61
C GLY A 78 4.23 -21.10 1.08
N LYS A 79 4.00 -19.80 1.34
CA LYS A 79 2.71 -19.30 1.85
C LYS A 79 1.97 -18.48 0.82
N GLU A 80 0.63 -18.53 0.90
CA GLU A 80 -0.25 -17.68 0.11
C GLU A 80 -0.24 -16.23 0.62
N ILE A 81 0.03 -15.29 -0.30
CA ILE A 81 0.11 -13.86 -0.05
C ILE A 81 -0.89 -13.12 -0.93
N MET A 82 -1.65 -12.21 -0.32
CA MET A 82 -2.48 -11.23 -1.03
C MET A 82 -2.03 -9.81 -0.74
N PRO A 83 -1.35 -9.13 -1.70
CA PRO A 83 -1.02 -7.72 -1.55
C PRO A 83 -2.24 -6.81 -1.57
N ILE A 84 -2.24 -5.81 -0.69
CA ILE A 84 -3.18 -4.68 -0.72
C ILE A 84 -2.39 -3.39 -0.92
N ILE A 85 -2.59 -2.75 -2.07
CA ILE A 85 -1.87 -1.53 -2.44
C ILE A 85 -2.80 -0.32 -2.29
N SER A 86 -2.38 0.62 -1.44
CA SER A 86 -2.91 1.98 -1.42
C SER A 86 -2.00 2.88 -2.23
N CYS A 87 -2.53 3.61 -3.21
CA CYS A 87 -1.71 4.46 -4.06
C CYS A 87 -2.42 5.73 -4.51
N ARG A 88 -1.64 6.71 -4.97
CA ARG A 88 -2.16 7.80 -5.79
C ARG A 88 -2.31 7.36 -7.23
N GLY A 89 -1.27 6.77 -7.80
CA GLY A 89 -1.27 6.15 -9.12
C GLY A 89 -0.12 5.16 -9.24
N TYR A 90 0.11 4.69 -10.48
CA TYR A 90 1.25 3.84 -10.85
C TYR A 90 1.45 2.57 -10.03
N TRP A 91 0.35 2.00 -9.53
CA TRP A 91 0.36 0.75 -8.77
C TRP A 91 0.92 -0.43 -9.56
N ARG A 92 0.87 -0.40 -10.90
CA ARG A 92 1.37 -1.48 -11.77
C ARG A 92 2.86 -1.73 -11.58
N MET A 93 3.65 -0.65 -11.51
CA MET A 93 5.10 -0.74 -11.29
C MET A 93 5.41 -1.24 -9.87
N HIS A 94 4.67 -0.73 -8.87
CA HIS A 94 4.75 -1.23 -7.50
C HIS A 94 4.48 -2.73 -7.48
N MET A 95 3.35 -3.17 -8.03
CA MET A 95 2.92 -4.56 -8.00
C MET A 95 3.94 -5.46 -8.70
N TRP A 96 4.46 -5.06 -9.86
CA TRP A 96 5.50 -5.81 -10.54
C TRP A 96 6.77 -5.97 -9.71
N GLY A 97 7.25 -4.88 -9.08
CA GLY A 97 8.39 -4.92 -8.18
C GLY A 97 8.14 -5.80 -6.96
N LEU A 98 6.96 -5.68 -6.35
CA LEU A 98 6.56 -6.47 -5.18
C LEU A 98 6.46 -7.96 -5.51
N LYS A 99 5.86 -8.32 -6.66
CA LYS A 99 5.80 -9.71 -7.14
C LYS A 99 7.18 -10.34 -7.23
N LYS A 100 8.16 -9.62 -7.80
CA LYS A 100 9.54 -10.10 -7.90
C LYS A 100 10.20 -10.33 -6.54
N LEU A 101 9.93 -9.45 -5.57
CA LEU A 101 10.49 -9.58 -4.22
C LEU A 101 9.89 -10.77 -3.48
N LEU A 102 8.56 -10.89 -3.49
CA LEU A 102 7.85 -11.99 -2.84
C LEU A 102 8.17 -13.35 -3.49
N ALA A 103 8.29 -13.42 -4.81
CA ALA A 103 8.67 -14.64 -5.51
C ALA A 103 10.08 -15.13 -5.11
N ARG A 104 11.02 -14.22 -4.84
CA ARG A 104 12.36 -14.59 -4.33
C ARG A 104 12.31 -15.24 -2.95
N CYS A 105 11.32 -14.88 -2.14
CA CYS A 105 11.08 -15.51 -0.85
C CYS A 105 10.32 -16.84 -0.95
N GLY A 106 9.97 -17.31 -2.16
CA GLY A 106 9.17 -18.51 -2.36
C GLY A 106 7.68 -18.32 -2.06
N ALA A 107 7.19 -17.08 -2.08
CA ALA A 107 5.80 -16.78 -1.78
C ALA A 107 4.88 -16.98 -2.99
N GLU A 108 3.65 -17.45 -2.74
CA GLU A 108 2.63 -17.62 -3.77
C GLU A 108 1.64 -16.44 -3.73
N ILE A 109 1.56 -15.68 -4.83
CA ILE A 109 0.66 -14.52 -4.90
C ILE A 109 -0.64 -14.92 -5.58
N THR A 110 -1.67 -15.17 -4.77
CA THR A 110 -2.95 -15.73 -5.25
C THR A 110 -3.95 -14.69 -5.71
N ASN A 111 -3.89 -13.47 -5.16
CA ASN A 111 -4.71 -12.34 -5.63
C ASN A 111 -4.10 -10.99 -5.19
N HIS A 112 -4.73 -9.87 -5.53
CA HIS A 112 -4.35 -8.55 -5.01
C HIS A 112 -5.51 -7.55 -5.04
N ILE A 113 -5.48 -6.58 -4.14
CA ILE A 113 -6.43 -5.46 -4.09
C ILE A 113 -5.66 -4.17 -4.28
N VAL A 114 -6.20 -3.25 -5.09
CA VAL A 114 -5.60 -1.92 -5.27
C VAL A 114 -6.65 -0.83 -5.14
N PHE A 115 -6.37 0.13 -4.26
CA PHE A 115 -7.11 1.37 -4.18
C PHE A 115 -6.23 2.51 -4.69
N SER A 116 -6.66 3.17 -5.77
CA SER A 116 -6.05 4.38 -6.31
C SER A 116 -6.73 5.64 -5.77
N HIS A 117 -6.06 6.78 -5.85
CA HIS A 117 -6.66 8.03 -5.41
C HIS A 117 -7.76 8.46 -6.41
N PRO A 118 -8.93 8.90 -5.94
CA PRO A 118 -10.09 9.12 -6.80
C PRO A 118 -9.98 10.33 -7.74
N SER A 119 -9.12 11.30 -7.42
CA SER A 119 -8.85 12.43 -8.33
C SER A 119 -8.01 12.02 -9.53
N SER A 120 -8.35 12.54 -10.70
CA SER A 120 -7.56 12.41 -11.93
C SER A 120 -6.31 13.28 -11.93
N GLU A 121 -5.36 12.98 -12.82
CA GLU A 121 -4.29 13.92 -13.14
C GLU A 121 -4.83 15.12 -13.93
N PRO A 122 -4.22 16.31 -13.81
CA PRO A 122 -3.05 16.64 -12.97
C PRO A 122 -3.40 16.98 -11.50
N TRP A 123 -4.69 17.03 -11.17
CA TRP A 123 -5.19 17.52 -9.88
C TRP A 123 -4.71 16.68 -8.70
N ARG A 124 -4.58 15.37 -8.89
CA ARG A 124 -4.02 14.45 -7.90
C ARG A 124 -2.60 14.83 -7.50
N THR A 125 -1.74 15.13 -8.47
CA THR A 125 -0.35 15.52 -8.23
C THR A 125 -0.26 16.92 -7.63
N LEU A 126 -0.99 17.89 -8.17
CA LEU A 126 -1.02 19.25 -7.64
C LEU A 126 -1.52 19.27 -6.18
N GLY A 127 -2.59 18.53 -5.88
CA GLY A 127 -3.17 18.49 -4.54
C GLY A 127 -2.23 17.90 -3.49
N VAL A 128 -1.40 16.90 -3.83
CA VAL A 128 -0.44 16.35 -2.87
C VAL A 128 0.68 17.35 -2.54
N PHE A 129 1.23 18.04 -3.54
CA PHE A 129 2.25 19.05 -3.31
C PHE A 129 1.71 20.26 -2.54
N LEU A 130 0.48 20.68 -2.83
CA LEU A 130 -0.17 21.75 -2.07
C LEU A 130 -0.37 21.36 -0.60
N LYS A 131 -0.83 20.14 -0.32
CA LYS A 131 -0.96 19.64 1.07
C LYS A 131 0.36 19.59 1.81
N ILE A 132 1.41 19.11 1.13
CA ILE A 132 2.76 19.05 1.70
C ILE A 132 3.30 20.45 1.98
N ALA A 133 2.97 21.43 1.14
CA ALA A 133 3.26 22.84 1.38
C ALA A 133 2.36 23.50 2.45
N GLY A 134 1.57 22.71 3.21
CA GLY A 134 0.67 23.20 4.25
C GLY A 134 -0.61 23.86 3.74
N LYS A 135 -0.88 23.84 2.42
CA LYS A 135 -2.09 24.42 1.83
C LYS A 135 -3.27 23.45 1.91
N ASN A 136 -4.48 23.98 1.80
CA ASN A 136 -5.71 23.21 1.84
C ASN A 136 -6.40 23.20 0.46
N PRO A 137 -5.93 22.37 -0.51
CA PRO A 137 -6.42 22.39 -1.89
C PRO A 137 -7.92 22.11 -2.02
N GLU A 138 -8.51 21.36 -1.08
CA GLU A 138 -9.95 21.08 -1.03
C GLU A 138 -10.80 22.34 -0.82
N ARG A 139 -10.22 23.38 -0.19
CA ARG A 139 -10.89 24.66 0.09
C ARG A 139 -10.49 25.78 -0.88
N SER A 140 -9.63 25.49 -1.85
CA SER A 140 -9.22 26.45 -2.88
C SER A 140 -10.28 26.53 -3.97
N GLY A 141 -10.60 27.72 -4.49
CA GLY A 141 -11.71 27.94 -5.42
C GLY A 141 -11.73 27.01 -6.63
N LEU A 142 -10.78 27.18 -7.57
CA LEU A 142 -10.70 26.35 -8.78
C LEU A 142 -10.21 24.93 -8.48
N ILE A 143 -9.20 24.79 -7.61
CA ILE A 143 -8.56 23.51 -7.32
C ILE A 143 -9.51 22.57 -6.55
N GLY A 144 -10.31 23.09 -5.63
CA GLY A 144 -11.26 22.32 -4.82
C GLY A 144 -12.38 21.67 -5.64
N LYS A 145 -12.71 22.23 -6.82
CA LYS A 145 -13.67 21.61 -7.77
C LYS A 145 -13.17 20.26 -8.27
N PHE A 146 -11.86 20.12 -8.47
CA PHE A 146 -11.23 18.92 -9.04
C PHE A 146 -10.50 18.05 -7.99
N TYR A 147 -10.09 18.65 -6.87
CA TYR A 147 -9.42 17.98 -5.75
C TYR A 147 -10.31 18.00 -4.49
N LYS A 148 -11.29 17.10 -4.44
CA LYS A 148 -12.37 17.13 -3.44
C LYS A 148 -11.98 16.67 -2.02
N ARG A 149 -10.72 16.29 -1.75
CA ARG A 149 -10.31 14.88 -1.62
C ARG A 149 -8.85 14.62 -1.26
N TYR A 150 -8.42 14.65 0.00
CA TYR A 150 -7.18 13.95 0.39
C TYR A 150 -7.41 12.47 0.75
N GLY A 151 -6.73 11.55 0.07
CA GLY A 151 -6.74 10.10 0.38
C GLY A 151 -8.00 9.37 -0.11
N HIS A 152 -8.25 8.16 0.42
CA HIS A 152 -9.28 7.23 -0.08
C HIS A 152 -10.72 7.55 0.34
N SER A 153 -11.66 7.46 -0.60
CA SER A 153 -13.07 7.80 -0.40
C SER A 153 -13.76 6.90 0.65
N LYS A 154 -14.90 7.35 1.19
CA LYS A 154 -15.76 6.50 2.04
C LYS A 154 -16.21 5.24 1.31
N ALA A 155 -16.52 5.37 0.02
CA ALA A 155 -16.89 4.23 -0.83
C ALA A 155 -15.74 3.21 -0.93
N GLN A 156 -14.49 3.66 -1.04
CA GLN A 156 -13.33 2.75 -1.01
C GLN A 156 -13.18 2.03 0.33
N MET A 157 -13.48 2.69 1.46
CA MET A 157 -13.46 2.03 2.78
C MET A 157 -14.58 0.99 2.92
N VAL A 158 -15.79 1.30 2.44
CA VAL A 158 -16.91 0.35 2.42
C VAL A 158 -16.58 -0.85 1.53
N GLU A 159 -15.97 -0.61 0.37
CA GLU A 159 -15.58 -1.66 -0.56
C GLU A 159 -14.45 -2.55 0.01
N ALA A 160 -13.46 -1.95 0.68
CA ALA A 160 -12.43 -2.71 1.39
C ALA A 160 -13.04 -3.62 2.47
N ARG A 161 -14.06 -3.15 3.20
CA ARG A 161 -14.79 -3.98 4.17
C ARG A 161 -15.52 -5.12 3.49
N ARG A 162 -16.20 -4.86 2.37
CA ARG A 162 -16.89 -5.89 1.57
C ARG A 162 -15.92 -6.97 1.11
N PHE A 163 -14.76 -6.59 0.59
CA PHE A 163 -13.70 -7.55 0.20
C PHE A 163 -13.19 -8.37 1.38
N GLY A 164 -13.01 -7.75 2.55
CA GLY A 164 -12.63 -8.46 3.77
C GLY A 164 -13.65 -9.54 4.16
N THR A 165 -14.95 -9.24 4.07
CA THR A 165 -16.03 -10.22 4.30
C THR A 165 -15.96 -11.38 3.30
N MET A 166 -15.81 -11.07 1.99
CA MET A 166 -15.71 -12.10 0.95
C MET A 166 -14.50 -13.03 1.15
N ILE A 167 -13.34 -12.48 1.54
CA ILE A 167 -12.14 -13.26 1.85
C ILE A 167 -12.42 -14.21 3.02
N GLY A 168 -13.00 -13.69 4.11
CA GLY A 168 -13.33 -14.50 5.29
C GLY A 168 -14.30 -15.63 4.97
N GLU A 169 -15.35 -15.36 4.19
CA GLU A 169 -16.32 -16.37 3.76
C GLU A 169 -15.71 -17.48 2.91
N VAL A 170 -14.78 -17.14 2.01
CA VAL A 170 -14.07 -18.13 1.17
C VAL A 170 -13.14 -18.99 2.02
N LEU A 171 -12.35 -18.38 2.91
CA LEU A 171 -11.42 -19.11 3.78
C LEU A 171 -12.15 -20.03 4.77
N MET A 172 -13.28 -19.60 5.33
CA MET A 172 -14.12 -20.44 6.21
C MET A 172 -14.72 -21.66 5.51
N LYS A 173 -14.79 -21.66 4.17
CA LYS A 173 -15.24 -22.78 3.35
C LYS A 173 -14.08 -23.57 2.73
N GLU A 174 -12.85 -23.33 3.20
CA GLU A 174 -11.62 -23.92 2.65
C GLU A 174 -11.44 -23.67 1.14
N GLY A 175 -12.02 -22.57 0.64
CA GLY A 175 -11.92 -22.16 -0.75
C GLY A 175 -10.67 -21.31 -1.01
N SER A 176 -10.31 -21.15 -2.30
CA SER A 176 -9.17 -20.33 -2.70
C SER A 176 -9.59 -18.88 -2.98
N VAL A 177 -8.84 -17.94 -2.41
CA VAL A 177 -9.03 -16.49 -2.64
C VAL A 177 -8.64 -16.05 -4.06
N SER A 178 -7.97 -16.91 -4.83
CA SER A 178 -7.70 -16.70 -6.25
C SER A 178 -8.99 -16.59 -7.10
N SER A 179 -10.08 -17.20 -6.63
CA SER A 179 -11.40 -17.17 -7.28
C SER A 179 -12.14 -15.84 -7.13
N LEU A 180 -11.72 -14.98 -6.19
CA LEU A 180 -12.39 -13.72 -5.90
C LEU A 180 -12.04 -12.64 -6.94
N ASN A 181 -13.05 -11.92 -7.40
CA ASN A 181 -12.86 -10.76 -8.28
C ASN A 181 -12.93 -9.45 -7.50
N PHE A 182 -11.77 -8.79 -7.34
CA PHE A 182 -11.65 -7.49 -6.68
C PHE A 182 -11.59 -6.29 -7.64
N ARG A 183 -11.80 -6.51 -8.94
CA ARG A 183 -11.81 -5.44 -9.95
C ARG A 183 -13.18 -4.80 -9.99
N THR A 184 -13.29 -3.61 -9.44
CA THR A 184 -14.51 -2.80 -9.47
C THR A 184 -14.20 -1.38 -9.94
N GLN A 185 -15.20 -0.56 -10.24
CA GLN A 185 -14.95 0.84 -10.58
C GLN A 185 -14.26 1.64 -9.44
N ILE A 186 -14.28 1.10 -8.22
CA ILE A 186 -13.74 1.73 -7.00
C ILE A 186 -12.34 1.19 -6.65
N ALA A 187 -12.08 -0.09 -6.99
CA ALA A 187 -10.83 -0.81 -6.74
C ALA A 187 -10.27 -1.37 -8.06
N LEU A 188 -9.04 -1.00 -8.42
CA LEU A 188 -8.48 -1.19 -9.77
C LEU A 188 -9.31 -0.54 -10.91
N PRO A 189 -9.69 0.75 -10.83
CA PRO A 189 -10.09 1.47 -12.04
C PRO A 189 -8.91 1.65 -13.01
#